data_AF-A0A8K1SYT6-F1
#
_entry.id   AF-A0A8K1SYT6-F1
#
_cell.length_a   1.000
_cell.length_b   1.000
_cell.length_c   1.000
_cell.angle_alpha   90.00
_cell.angle_beta   90.00
_cell.angle_gamma   90.00
#
_symmetry.space_group_name_H-M   'P 1'
#
loop_
_entity.id
_entity.type
_entity.pdbx_description
1 polymer ?
#
loop_
_entity_poly.entity_id
_entity_poly.type
_entity_poly.pdbx_seq_one_letter_code
_entity_poly.pdbx_strand_id
1 'polypeptide(L)'
;MSLYRFHTDLLFFSFFFSVLFCLCCALVDNLLSFWVFLELCGMSLIPSFFYVNEGSLHGFYSSLLSYIVMSAISSVFLVSGILFADLYFFILLGFIVKFGLFPFSLWVYRVFSNSNWYFIFLLSVVSKFPVLFFCYLLSFSVDLILYWDCSLTILMCSCFFWFFSQSWAFVWCHISLSSVATLIVSCFCSDFVVSCFIYAYYFFWSVLCVIFFNWLSVIGASKSGFWWYSILLLITPVSLPLFYKLSVCVAIAYSSVYLLLIWCIYSFSEQFFLYKLGGDFFYSNLYNNWGD
;
A
#
# COMPACT_ATOMS: atom_id res chain seq x y z
N MET A 1 2.57 22.54 26.89
CA MET A 1 1.61 21.42 27.02
C MET A 1 0.45 21.69 26.06
N SER A 2 0.66 21.41 24.78
CA SER A 2 -0.42 21.47 23.79
C SER A 2 -1.42 20.38 24.15
N LEU A 3 -2.69 20.77 24.35
CA LEU A 3 -3.78 19.82 24.49
C LEU A 3 -3.88 19.03 23.19
N TYR A 4 -3.41 17.79 23.20
CA TYR A 4 -3.71 16.81 22.14
C TYR A 4 -5.22 16.62 22.10
N ARG A 5 -5.88 17.33 21.18
CA ARG A 5 -7.29 17.06 20.88
C ARG A 5 -7.33 15.83 20.00
N PHE A 6 -7.50 14.67 20.64
CA PHE A 6 -7.77 13.42 19.95
C PHE A 6 -9.16 13.51 19.30
N HIS A 7 -9.18 13.64 17.98
CA HIS A 7 -10.42 13.64 17.22
C HIS A 7 -10.81 12.20 16.85
N THR A 8 -11.17 11.41 17.86
CA THR A 8 -11.60 10.00 17.69
C THR A 8 -12.82 9.87 16.79
N ASP A 9 -13.69 10.88 16.78
CA ASP A 9 -14.90 10.90 15.95
C ASP A 9 -14.56 10.91 14.46
N LEU A 10 -13.48 11.63 14.07
CA LEU A 10 -13.00 11.68 12.68
C LEU A 10 -12.41 10.33 12.25
N LEU A 11 -11.74 9.62 13.16
CA LEU A 11 -11.25 8.27 12.89
C LEU A 11 -12.38 7.28 12.67
N PHE A 12 -13.37 7.29 13.57
CA PHE A 12 -14.50 6.37 13.44
C PHE A 12 -15.27 6.64 12.15
N PHE A 13 -15.50 7.91 11.82
CA PHE A 13 -16.11 8.33 10.56
C PHE A 13 -15.33 7.78 9.36
N SER A 14 -14.03 8.08 9.27
CA SER A 14 -13.19 7.65 8.14
C SER A 14 -13.08 6.13 8.02
N PHE A 15 -12.94 5.41 9.14
CA PHE A 15 -12.96 3.94 9.15
C PHE A 15 -14.24 3.39 8.53
N PHE A 16 -15.38 3.81 9.11
CA PHE A 16 -16.66 3.21 8.81
C PHE A 16 -17.06 3.48 7.38
N PHE A 17 -16.94 4.73 6.93
CA PHE A 17 -17.30 5.10 5.57
C PHE A 17 -16.33 4.51 4.53
N SER A 18 -15.03 4.45 4.80
CA SER A 18 -14.10 3.83 3.84
C SER A 18 -14.38 2.34 3.64
N VAL A 19 -14.61 1.58 4.72
CA VAL A 19 -14.97 0.16 4.63
C VAL A 19 -16.32 -0.01 3.94
N LEU A 20 -17.32 0.79 4.29
CA LEU A 20 -18.65 0.73 3.66
C LEU A 20 -18.55 1.00 2.16
N PHE A 21 -17.86 2.06 1.73
CA PHE A 21 -17.72 2.39 0.32
C PHE A 21 -16.90 1.35 -0.45
N CYS A 22 -15.86 0.77 0.16
CA CYS A 22 -15.14 -0.35 -0.42
C CYS A 22 -16.05 -1.58 -0.64
N LEU A 23 -16.90 -1.92 0.33
CA LEU A 23 -17.88 -2.99 0.17
C LEU A 23 -18.92 -2.66 -0.91
N CYS A 24 -19.37 -1.40 -1.00
CA CYS A 24 -20.25 -0.96 -2.07
C CYS A 24 -19.60 -1.10 -3.45
N CYS A 25 -18.28 -0.94 -3.60
CA CYS A 25 -17.60 -1.22 -4.87
C CYS A 25 -17.79 -2.67 -5.35
N ALA A 26 -17.93 -3.63 -4.42
CA ALA A 26 -18.16 -5.03 -4.77
C ALA A 26 -19.60 -5.34 -5.19
N LEU A 27 -20.56 -4.52 -4.77
CA LEU A 27 -22.00 -4.75 -4.97
C LEU A 27 -22.55 -4.10 -6.25
N VAL A 28 -21.72 -3.35 -6.96
CA VAL A 28 -22.14 -2.51 -8.07
C VAL A 28 -21.85 -3.17 -9.40
N ASP A 29 -22.86 -3.15 -10.27
CA ASP A 29 -22.77 -3.73 -11.62
C ASP A 29 -22.29 -2.72 -12.69
N ASN A 30 -22.37 -1.42 -12.42
CA ASN A 30 -22.05 -0.36 -13.40
C ASN A 30 -20.69 0.28 -13.15
N LEU A 31 -19.87 0.43 -14.20
CA LEU A 31 -18.55 1.11 -14.16
C LEU A 31 -18.60 2.53 -13.55
N LEU A 32 -19.63 3.30 -13.91
CA LEU A 32 -19.81 4.67 -13.40
C LEU A 32 -20.10 4.66 -11.90
N SER A 33 -20.96 3.76 -11.44
CA SER A 33 -21.26 3.59 -10.03
C SER A 33 -20.03 3.08 -9.25
N PHE A 34 -19.23 2.18 -9.83
CA PHE A 34 -17.96 1.74 -9.24
C PHE A 34 -17.01 2.92 -9.05
N TRP A 35 -16.88 3.78 -10.07
CA TRP A 35 -16.07 5.00 -9.98
C TRP A 35 -16.55 5.94 -8.86
N VAL A 36 -17.86 6.17 -8.73
CA VAL A 36 -18.43 7.03 -7.67
C VAL A 36 -18.05 6.51 -6.28
N PHE A 37 -18.21 5.20 -6.01
CA PHE A 37 -17.84 4.64 -4.71
C PHE A 37 -16.35 4.68 -4.45
N LEU A 38 -15.53 4.53 -5.49
CA LEU A 38 -14.09 4.71 -5.38
C LEU A 38 -13.72 6.14 -4.95
N GLU A 39 -14.36 7.17 -5.53
CA GLU A 39 -14.14 8.56 -5.13
C GLU A 39 -14.65 8.85 -3.72
N LEU A 40 -15.83 8.35 -3.35
CA LEU A 40 -16.36 8.49 -2.00
C LEU A 40 -15.45 7.83 -0.97
N CYS A 41 -14.88 6.67 -1.30
CA CYS A 41 -13.86 6.02 -0.48
C CYS A 41 -12.65 6.94 -0.31
N GLY A 42 -12.09 7.51 -1.40
CA GLY A 42 -10.95 8.42 -1.33
C GLY A 42 -11.23 9.67 -0.48
N MET A 43 -12.39 10.30 -0.67
CA MET A 43 -12.80 11.46 0.11
C MET A 43 -13.00 11.15 1.60
N SER A 44 -13.51 9.95 1.92
CA SER A 44 -13.70 9.51 3.31
C SER A 44 -12.39 9.33 4.10
N LEU A 45 -11.24 9.21 3.41
CA LEU A 45 -9.93 9.11 4.05
C LEU A 45 -9.42 10.47 4.55
N ILE A 46 -9.84 11.57 3.93
CA ILE A 46 -9.31 12.92 4.21
C ILE A 46 -9.44 13.32 5.69
N PRO A 47 -10.59 13.11 6.38
CA PRO A 47 -10.71 13.43 7.80
C PRO A 47 -9.66 12.76 8.69
N SER A 48 -9.20 11.56 8.33
CA SER A 48 -8.22 10.82 9.14
C SER A 48 -6.81 11.42 9.12
N PHE A 49 -6.49 12.27 8.13
CA PHE A 49 -5.25 13.05 8.15
C PHE A 49 -5.18 13.95 9.38
N PHE A 50 -6.31 14.53 9.82
CA PHE A 50 -6.36 15.49 10.92
C PHE A 50 -6.37 14.85 12.33
N TYR A 51 -6.16 13.54 12.43
CA TYR A 51 -6.25 12.81 13.70
C TYR A 51 -5.17 13.23 14.72
N VAL A 52 -3.91 13.31 14.29
CA VAL A 52 -2.76 13.67 15.12
C VAL A 52 -1.90 14.67 14.36
N ASN A 53 -1.76 15.88 14.91
CA ASN A 53 -0.92 16.95 14.36
C ASN A 53 0.43 16.96 15.10
N GLU A 54 1.29 16.00 14.80
CA GLU A 54 2.67 15.97 15.34
C GLU A 54 3.69 16.49 14.31
N GLY A 55 3.31 16.60 13.04
CA GLY A 55 4.21 17.02 11.95
C GLY A 55 4.29 18.53 11.72
N SER A 56 5.30 18.93 10.94
CA SER A 56 5.40 20.30 10.42
C SER A 56 4.15 20.67 9.62
N LEU A 57 3.54 21.81 9.94
CA LEU A 57 2.32 22.29 9.25
C LEU A 57 2.51 22.34 7.72
N HIS A 58 3.69 22.75 7.26
CA HIS A 58 4.01 22.79 5.84
C HIS A 58 4.05 21.39 5.21
N GLY A 59 4.71 20.42 5.85
CA GLY A 59 4.75 19.03 5.37
C GLY A 59 3.35 18.42 5.28
N PHE A 60 2.55 18.62 6.33
CA PHE A 60 1.16 18.15 6.41
C PHE A 60 0.32 18.65 5.23
N TYR A 61 0.18 19.97 5.05
CA TYR A 61 -0.64 20.52 3.96
C TYR A 61 -0.11 20.13 2.58
N SER A 62 1.21 20.04 2.43
CA SER A 62 1.80 19.65 1.17
C SER A 62 1.50 18.19 0.80
N SER A 63 1.43 17.31 1.81
CA SER A 63 1.09 15.89 1.64
C SER A 63 -0.40 15.72 1.31
N LEU A 64 -1.28 16.42 2.03
CA LEU A 64 -2.72 16.42 1.78
C LEU A 64 -3.05 16.98 0.39
N LEU A 65 -2.40 18.07 -0.02
CA LEU A 65 -2.56 18.61 -1.37
C LEU A 65 -2.11 17.61 -2.42
N SER A 66 -0.96 16.94 -2.22
CA SER A 66 -0.47 15.93 -3.16
C SER A 66 -1.43 14.74 -3.28
N TYR A 67 -2.05 14.31 -2.17
CA TYR A 67 -3.08 13.28 -2.19
C TYR A 67 -4.29 13.70 -3.02
N ILE A 68 -4.86 14.88 -2.74
CA ILE A 68 -6.06 15.38 -3.43
C ILE A 68 -5.81 15.60 -4.93
N VAL A 69 -4.66 16.18 -5.29
CA VAL A 69 -4.33 16.46 -6.68
C VAL A 69 -4.18 15.14 -7.46
N MET A 70 -3.44 14.17 -6.92
CA MET A 70 -3.25 12.90 -7.61
C MET A 70 -4.53 12.06 -7.67
N SER A 71 -5.36 12.08 -6.62
CA SER A 71 -6.67 11.43 -6.67
C SER A 71 -7.59 12.08 -7.71
N ALA A 72 -7.61 13.41 -7.81
CA ALA A 72 -8.36 14.13 -8.85
C ALA A 72 -7.86 13.84 -10.27
N ILE A 73 -6.54 13.78 -10.48
CA ILE A 73 -5.97 13.40 -11.78
C ILE A 73 -6.40 11.97 -12.16
N SER A 74 -6.35 11.04 -11.20
CA SER A 74 -6.80 9.66 -11.43
C SER A 74 -8.28 9.59 -11.81
N SER A 75 -9.12 10.42 -11.18
CA SER A 75 -10.57 10.42 -11.41
C SER A 75 -10.92 10.96 -12.80
N VAL A 76 -10.23 12.00 -13.27
CA VAL A 76 -10.39 12.55 -14.63
C VAL A 76 -10.04 11.51 -15.68
N PHE A 77 -8.94 10.75 -15.49
CA PHE A 77 -8.59 9.66 -16.41
C PHE A 77 -9.61 8.53 -16.40
N LEU A 78 -10.13 8.14 -15.24
CA LEU A 78 -11.19 7.13 -15.15
C LEU A 78 -12.48 7.58 -15.87
N VAL A 79 -12.96 8.80 -15.60
CA VAL A 79 -14.19 9.31 -16.22
C VAL A 79 -14.04 9.47 -17.73
N SER A 80 -12.92 10.01 -18.20
CA SER A 80 -12.67 10.14 -19.65
C SER A 80 -12.62 8.79 -20.36
N GLY A 81 -12.00 7.77 -19.75
CA GLY A 81 -12.00 6.41 -20.28
C GLY A 81 -13.37 5.73 -20.27
N ILE A 82 -14.25 6.06 -19.30
CA ILE A 82 -15.62 5.53 -19.24
C ILE A 82 -16.52 6.20 -20.30
N LEU A 83 -16.35 7.50 -20.57
CA LEU A 83 -17.21 8.24 -21.52
C LEU A 83 -16.86 7.98 -22.99
N PHE A 84 -15.58 7.72 -23.30
CA PHE A 84 -15.10 7.53 -24.67
C PHE A 84 -14.48 6.15 -24.84
N ALA A 85 -15.13 5.28 -25.60
CA ALA A 85 -14.69 3.89 -25.82
C ALA A 85 -13.27 3.79 -26.42
N ASP A 86 -12.90 4.73 -27.31
CA ASP A 86 -11.57 4.76 -27.93
C ASP A 86 -10.43 5.07 -26.93
N LEU A 87 -10.76 5.62 -25.76
CA LEU A 87 -9.82 6.03 -24.71
C LEU A 87 -9.76 5.03 -23.55
N TYR A 88 -10.08 3.76 -23.79
CA TYR A 88 -10.10 2.72 -22.76
C TYR A 88 -8.78 2.60 -21.97
N PHE A 89 -7.64 2.89 -22.61
CA PHE A 89 -6.32 2.93 -21.96
C PHE A 89 -6.25 3.92 -20.77
N PHE A 90 -7.03 5.00 -20.80
CA PHE A 90 -7.09 5.95 -19.68
C PHE A 90 -7.70 5.36 -18.42
N ILE A 91 -8.52 4.30 -18.53
CA ILE A 91 -9.01 3.58 -17.34
C ILE A 91 -7.82 2.96 -16.61
N LEU A 92 -6.96 2.23 -17.32
CA LEU A 92 -5.74 1.63 -16.77
C LEU A 92 -4.80 2.70 -16.19
N LEU A 93 -4.56 3.79 -16.93
CA LEU A 93 -3.72 4.88 -16.44
C LEU A 93 -4.29 5.53 -15.18
N GLY A 94 -5.61 5.70 -15.10
CA GLY A 94 -6.31 6.17 -13.91
C GLY A 94 -6.03 5.29 -12.69
N PHE A 95 -6.12 3.96 -12.85
CA PHE A 95 -5.79 3.03 -11.75
C PHE A 95 -4.30 3.00 -11.40
N ILE A 96 -3.38 3.07 -12.38
CA ILE A 96 -1.93 3.19 -12.12
C ILE A 96 -1.64 4.41 -11.25
N VAL A 97 -2.23 5.57 -11.58
CA VAL A 97 -2.09 6.79 -10.78
C VAL A 97 -2.68 6.60 -9.39
N LYS A 98 -3.88 6.02 -9.29
CA LYS A 98 -4.63 5.88 -8.03
C LYS A 98 -3.98 4.93 -7.03
N PHE A 99 -3.39 3.85 -7.51
CA PHE A 99 -2.64 2.89 -6.68
C PHE A 99 -1.17 3.29 -6.51
N GLY A 100 -0.70 4.33 -7.20
CA GLY A 100 0.68 4.80 -7.12
C GLY A 100 1.68 3.80 -7.70
N LEU A 101 1.32 3.10 -8.77
CA LEU A 101 2.27 2.27 -9.51
C LEU A 101 3.24 3.16 -10.28
N PHE A 102 4.43 2.63 -10.60
CA PHE A 102 5.41 3.31 -11.44
C PHE A 102 4.76 3.70 -12.77
N PRO A 103 4.97 4.93 -13.29
CA PRO A 103 5.90 5.98 -12.82
C PRO A 103 5.36 6.89 -11.70
N PHE A 104 4.11 6.74 -11.29
CA PHE A 104 3.41 7.64 -10.36
C PHE A 104 3.53 7.22 -8.89
N SER A 105 4.57 6.51 -8.46
CA SER A 105 4.70 6.07 -7.06
C SER A 105 5.16 7.16 -6.08
N LEU A 106 5.81 8.22 -6.58
CA LEU A 106 6.43 9.27 -5.77
C LEU A 106 5.46 10.03 -4.85
N TRP A 107 4.20 10.19 -5.25
CA TRP A 107 3.22 10.88 -4.41
C TRP A 107 2.87 10.07 -3.16
N VAL A 108 2.84 8.73 -3.25
CA VAL A 108 2.56 7.86 -2.11
C VAL A 108 3.64 8.03 -1.05
N TYR A 109 4.91 8.12 -1.46
CA TYR A 109 6.02 8.38 -0.53
C TYR A 109 5.89 9.71 0.21
N ARG A 110 5.51 10.79 -0.50
CA ARG A 110 5.30 12.11 0.11
C ARG A 110 4.14 12.11 1.10
N VAL A 111 3.09 11.35 0.80
CA VAL A 111 1.92 11.19 1.65
C VAL A 111 2.27 10.36 2.89
N PHE A 112 3.01 9.26 2.75
CA PHE A 112 3.35 8.38 3.87
C PHE A 112 4.30 9.04 4.85
N SER A 113 5.25 9.85 4.37
CA SER A 113 6.26 10.47 5.25
C SER A 113 5.68 11.52 6.21
N ASN A 114 4.54 12.13 5.89
CA ASN A 114 3.94 13.23 6.66
C ASN A 114 2.55 12.90 7.22
N SER A 115 2.16 11.63 7.23
CA SER A 115 0.84 11.19 7.68
C SER A 115 0.90 10.27 8.90
N ASN A 116 -0.25 10.15 9.56
CA ASN A 116 -0.42 9.30 10.72
C ASN A 116 -0.52 7.82 10.32
N TRP A 117 -0.05 6.92 11.18
CA TRP A 117 -0.13 5.46 10.97
C TRP A 117 -1.55 4.96 10.65
N TYR A 118 -2.57 5.60 11.21
CA TYR A 118 -3.95 5.28 10.91
C TYR A 118 -4.35 5.63 9.47
N PHE A 119 -3.97 6.82 8.99
CA PHE A 119 -4.20 7.19 7.58
C PHE A 119 -3.42 6.25 6.65
N ILE A 120 -2.17 5.95 7.01
CA ILE A 120 -1.32 4.98 6.28
C ILE A 120 -2.04 3.63 6.20
N PHE A 121 -2.66 3.14 7.29
CA PHE A 121 -3.43 1.90 7.26
C PHE A 121 -4.61 1.96 6.29
N LEU A 122 -5.44 3.01 6.35
CA LEU A 122 -6.60 3.11 5.47
C LEU A 122 -6.18 3.18 3.99
N LEU A 123 -5.13 3.93 3.67
CA LEU A 123 -4.63 4.03 2.29
C LEU A 123 -3.84 2.78 1.84
N SER A 124 -3.09 2.13 2.73
CA SER A 124 -2.27 0.96 2.35
C SER A 124 -3.03 -0.36 2.39
N VAL A 125 -4.24 -0.42 2.96
CA VAL A 125 -4.97 -1.68 3.14
C VAL A 125 -6.41 -1.58 2.65
N VAL A 126 -7.19 -0.64 3.18
CA VAL A 126 -8.63 -0.55 2.91
C VAL A 126 -8.88 -0.10 1.48
N SER A 127 -8.23 0.96 1.02
CA SER A 127 -8.40 1.47 -0.35
C SER A 127 -7.87 0.54 -1.45
N LYS A 128 -7.18 -0.54 -1.10
CA LYS A 128 -6.72 -1.58 -2.04
C LYS A 128 -7.75 -2.68 -2.28
N PHE A 129 -8.81 -2.76 -1.47
CA PHE A 129 -9.87 -3.75 -1.69
C PHE A 129 -10.46 -3.71 -3.12
N PRO A 130 -10.73 -2.54 -3.74
CA PRO A 130 -11.25 -2.47 -5.10
C PRO A 130 -10.33 -3.07 -6.18
N VAL A 131 -9.05 -3.31 -5.88
CA VAL A 131 -8.10 -3.96 -6.82
C VAL A 131 -8.57 -5.36 -7.19
N LEU A 132 -9.25 -6.08 -6.29
CA LEU A 132 -9.72 -7.45 -6.54
C LEU A 132 -10.68 -7.52 -7.75
N PHE A 133 -11.39 -6.44 -8.05
CA PHE A 133 -12.34 -6.38 -9.17
C PHE A 133 -11.69 -5.93 -10.48
N PHE A 134 -10.41 -5.55 -10.44
CA PHE A 134 -9.71 -4.98 -11.59
C PHE A 134 -9.61 -5.94 -12.79
N CYS A 135 -9.50 -7.25 -12.54
CA CYS A 135 -9.51 -8.26 -13.60
C CYS A 135 -10.86 -8.31 -14.34
N TYR A 136 -11.98 -8.02 -13.68
CA TYR A 136 -13.30 -7.96 -14.34
C TYR A 136 -13.48 -6.66 -15.13
N LEU A 137 -12.79 -5.61 -14.73
CA LEU A 137 -12.88 -4.29 -15.34
C LEU A 137 -12.03 -4.16 -16.60
N LEU A 138 -10.92 -4.89 -16.71
CA LEU A 138 -10.00 -4.80 -17.85
C LEU A 138 -10.05 -6.10 -18.66
N SER A 139 -10.56 -6.01 -19.89
CA SER A 139 -10.45 -7.10 -20.88
C SER A 139 -8.98 -7.44 -21.19
N PHE A 140 -8.71 -8.71 -21.52
CA PHE A 140 -7.43 -9.37 -21.85
C PHE A 140 -6.45 -8.68 -22.82
N SER A 141 -6.76 -7.50 -23.35
CA SER A 141 -5.94 -6.83 -24.36
C SER A 141 -4.76 -6.05 -23.78
N VAL A 142 -4.71 -5.80 -22.46
CA VAL A 142 -3.72 -4.90 -21.83
C VAL A 142 -2.70 -5.63 -20.94
N ASP A 143 -2.72 -6.96 -20.94
CA ASP A 143 -1.97 -7.82 -20.03
C ASP A 143 -0.46 -7.56 -20.08
N LEU A 144 0.10 -7.39 -21.28
CA LEU A 144 1.54 -7.21 -21.45
C LEU A 144 2.04 -5.89 -20.84
N ILE A 145 1.34 -4.78 -21.08
CA ILE A 145 1.71 -3.46 -20.53
C ILE A 145 1.65 -3.52 -19.00
N LEU A 146 0.59 -4.12 -18.47
CA LEU A 146 0.41 -4.28 -17.04
C LEU A 146 1.52 -5.12 -16.38
N TYR A 147 1.94 -6.21 -17.00
CA TYR A 147 3.05 -7.02 -16.49
C TYR A 147 4.36 -6.24 -16.48
N TRP A 148 4.62 -5.44 -17.53
CA TRP A 148 5.79 -4.56 -17.57
C TRP A 148 5.74 -3.51 -16.45
N ASP A 149 4.62 -2.80 -16.29
CA ASP A 149 4.45 -1.79 -15.24
C ASP A 149 4.63 -2.40 -13.85
N CYS A 150 3.98 -3.54 -13.58
CA CYS A 150 4.12 -4.25 -12.30
C CYS A 150 5.57 -4.71 -12.08
N SER A 151 6.24 -5.25 -13.10
CA SER A 151 7.64 -5.67 -12.97
C SER A 151 8.57 -4.49 -12.64
N LEU A 152 8.35 -3.32 -13.27
CA LEU A 152 9.10 -2.10 -13.01
C LEU A 152 8.83 -1.57 -11.61
N THR A 153 7.58 -1.62 -11.12
CA THR A 153 7.26 -1.22 -9.74
C THR A 153 8.01 -2.06 -8.71
N ILE A 154 8.04 -3.39 -8.89
CA ILE A 154 8.68 -4.32 -7.96
C ILE A 154 10.20 -4.10 -7.98
N LEU A 155 10.78 -3.93 -9.17
CA LEU A 155 12.20 -3.64 -9.33
C LEU A 155 12.57 -2.28 -8.71
N MET A 156 11.76 -1.25 -8.92
CA MET A 156 11.95 0.07 -8.32
C MET A 156 11.92 0.00 -6.79
N CYS A 157 10.95 -0.73 -6.21
CA CYS A 157 10.89 -0.94 -4.77
C CYS A 157 12.12 -1.71 -4.23
N SER A 158 12.66 -2.66 -5.00
CA SER A 158 13.88 -3.39 -4.61
C SER A 158 15.10 -2.48 -4.51
N CYS A 159 15.26 -1.54 -5.46
CA CYS A 159 16.32 -0.53 -5.41
C CYS A 159 16.11 0.44 -4.25
N PHE A 160 14.87 0.85 -4.01
CA PHE A 160 14.56 1.86 -3.00
C PHE A 160 14.79 1.40 -1.55
N PHE A 161 14.72 0.10 -1.25
CA PHE A 161 15.11 -0.40 0.06
C PHE A 161 16.55 0.00 0.45
N TRP A 162 17.45 0.05 -0.52
CA TRP A 162 18.87 0.36 -0.28
C TRP A 162 19.16 1.85 -0.17
N PHE A 163 18.47 2.68 -0.96
CA PHE A 163 18.77 4.10 -1.07
C PHE A 163 17.82 5.01 -0.27
N PHE A 164 16.55 4.63 -0.10
CA PHE A 164 15.46 5.49 0.37
C PHE A 164 14.63 4.86 1.51
N SER A 165 15.31 4.43 2.57
CA SER A 165 14.71 3.78 3.75
C SER A 165 15.06 4.52 5.05
N GLN A 166 14.70 5.81 5.11
CA GLN A 166 15.04 6.69 6.24
C GLN A 166 14.11 6.52 7.45
N SER A 167 12.87 6.07 7.25
CA SER A 167 11.88 5.87 8.32
C SER A 167 11.02 4.63 8.08
N TRP A 168 10.34 4.16 9.13
CA TRP A 168 9.40 3.04 9.04
C TRP A 168 8.25 3.28 8.06
N ALA A 169 7.83 4.53 7.88
CA ALA A 169 6.80 4.89 6.90
C ALA A 169 7.27 4.61 5.45
N PHE A 170 8.53 4.89 5.14
CA PHE A 170 9.12 4.56 3.83
C PHE A 170 9.23 3.05 3.63
N VAL A 171 9.70 2.31 4.65
CA VAL A 171 9.79 0.84 4.61
C VAL A 171 8.41 0.23 4.36
N TRP A 172 7.39 0.67 5.08
CA TRP A 172 6.02 0.23 4.87
C TRP A 172 5.50 0.62 3.47
N CYS A 173 5.85 1.80 2.96
CA CYS A 173 5.49 2.21 1.61
C CYS A 173 6.01 1.21 0.56
N HIS A 174 7.29 0.84 0.61
CA HIS A 174 7.92 -0.13 -0.30
C HIS A 174 7.23 -1.50 -0.26
N ILE A 175 6.87 -1.97 0.93
CA ILE A 175 6.12 -3.23 1.14
C ILE A 175 4.69 -3.10 0.60
N SER A 176 4.06 -1.94 0.81
CA SER A 176 2.69 -1.69 0.38
C SER A 176 2.58 -1.55 -1.14
N LEU A 177 3.56 -0.96 -1.82
CA LEU A 177 3.54 -0.80 -3.27
C LEU A 177 3.81 -2.11 -4.00
N SER A 178 4.81 -2.88 -3.53
CA SER A 178 5.10 -4.19 -4.10
C SER A 178 3.91 -5.16 -3.94
N SER A 179 3.23 -5.14 -2.78
CA SER A 179 2.06 -5.98 -2.54
C SER A 179 0.89 -5.66 -3.47
N VAL A 180 0.66 -4.38 -3.81
CA VAL A 180 -0.34 -4.01 -4.83
C VAL A 180 0.04 -4.56 -6.19
N ALA A 181 1.28 -4.35 -6.61
CA ALA A 181 1.74 -4.83 -7.90
C ALA A 181 1.60 -6.36 -8.03
N THR A 182 1.97 -7.10 -6.98
CA THR A 182 1.79 -8.56 -6.95
C THR A 182 0.33 -8.99 -6.90
N LEU A 183 -0.53 -8.22 -6.20
CA LEU A 183 -1.96 -8.52 -6.12
C LEU A 183 -2.63 -8.30 -7.47
N ILE A 184 -2.31 -7.21 -8.17
CA ILE A 184 -2.80 -6.95 -9.54
C ILE A 184 -2.40 -8.10 -10.46
N VAL A 185 -1.13 -8.49 -10.48
CA VAL A 185 -0.67 -9.64 -11.28
C VAL A 185 -1.44 -10.92 -10.91
N SER A 186 -1.62 -11.19 -9.61
CA SER A 186 -2.37 -12.37 -9.17
C SER A 186 -3.83 -12.35 -9.64
N CYS A 187 -4.48 -11.19 -9.70
CA CYS A 187 -5.86 -11.08 -10.17
C CYS A 187 -6.00 -11.42 -11.66
N PHE A 188 -5.00 -11.12 -12.49
CA PHE A 188 -5.03 -11.46 -13.92
C PHE A 188 -4.66 -12.92 -14.21
N CYS A 189 -3.81 -13.54 -13.38
CA CYS A 189 -3.27 -14.86 -13.67
C CYS A 189 -3.93 -16.00 -12.89
N SER A 190 -4.56 -15.71 -11.75
CA SER A 190 -5.09 -16.72 -10.83
C SER A 190 -6.57 -16.50 -10.53
N ASP A 191 -7.23 -17.54 -10.01
CA ASP A 191 -8.64 -17.48 -9.65
C ASP A 191 -8.93 -16.39 -8.60
N PHE A 192 -10.15 -15.86 -8.64
CA PHE A 192 -10.65 -14.89 -7.65
C PHE A 192 -10.51 -15.38 -6.21
N VAL A 193 -10.66 -16.69 -5.96
CA VAL A 193 -10.52 -17.28 -4.62
C VAL A 193 -9.10 -17.12 -4.08
N VAL A 194 -8.08 -17.31 -4.93
CA VAL A 194 -6.67 -17.20 -4.54
C VAL A 194 -6.31 -15.75 -4.24
N SER A 195 -6.72 -14.82 -5.10
CA SER A 195 -6.48 -13.38 -4.89
C SER A 195 -7.20 -12.84 -3.65
N CYS A 196 -8.44 -13.28 -3.39
CA CYS A 196 -9.16 -12.95 -2.16
C CYS A 196 -8.44 -13.50 -0.91
N PHE A 197 -7.92 -14.72 -0.96
CA PHE A 197 -7.12 -15.29 0.13
C PHE A 197 -5.85 -14.47 0.41
N ILE A 198 -5.11 -14.09 -0.63
CA ILE A 198 -3.92 -13.24 -0.51
C ILE A 198 -4.27 -11.90 0.13
N TYR A 199 -5.35 -11.26 -0.32
CA TYR A 199 -5.80 -9.97 0.24
C TYR A 199 -6.22 -10.10 1.71
N ALA A 200 -7.01 -11.10 2.07
CA ALA A 200 -7.47 -11.32 3.44
C ALA A 200 -6.28 -11.53 4.40
N TYR A 201 -5.28 -12.29 3.95
CA TYR A 201 -4.06 -12.50 4.71
C TYR A 201 -3.26 -11.20 4.86
N TYR A 202 -3.09 -10.44 3.77
CA TYR A 202 -2.46 -9.12 3.80
C TYR A 202 -3.18 -8.16 4.75
N PHE A 203 -4.51 -8.16 4.76
CA PHE A 203 -5.33 -7.35 5.68
C PHE A 203 -5.02 -7.69 7.14
N PHE A 204 -5.04 -8.98 7.51
CA PHE A 204 -4.74 -9.39 8.88
C PHE A 204 -3.31 -9.04 9.29
N TRP A 205 -2.34 -9.35 8.43
CA TRP A 205 -0.92 -9.07 8.67
C TRP A 205 -0.65 -7.57 8.82
N SER A 206 -1.22 -6.75 7.94
CA SER A 206 -1.03 -5.29 7.95
C SER A 206 -1.63 -4.61 9.17
N VAL A 207 -2.79 -5.08 9.67
CA VAL A 207 -3.35 -4.58 10.94
C VAL A 207 -2.34 -4.74 12.07
N LEU A 208 -1.73 -5.92 12.21
CA LEU A 208 -0.74 -6.19 13.24
C LEU A 208 0.54 -5.35 13.05
N CYS A 209 1.02 -5.21 11.81
CA CYS A 209 2.20 -4.38 11.50
C CYS A 209 1.97 -2.90 11.84
N VAL A 210 0.83 -2.31 11.48
CA VAL A 210 0.56 -0.90 11.78
C VAL A 210 0.41 -0.67 13.27
N ILE A 211 -0.27 -1.57 14.01
CA ILE A 211 -0.33 -1.48 15.48
C ILE A 211 1.08 -1.51 16.07
N PHE A 212 1.94 -2.40 15.57
CA PHE A 212 3.33 -2.50 15.99
C PHE A 212 4.13 -1.23 15.69
N PHE A 213 4.00 -0.65 14.49
CA PHE A 213 4.70 0.60 14.16
C PHE A 213 4.21 1.80 14.97
N ASN A 214 2.91 1.89 15.24
CA ASN A 214 2.35 2.92 16.12
C ASN A 214 2.86 2.78 17.56
N TRP A 215 3.03 1.54 18.03
CA TRP A 215 3.63 1.28 19.34
C TRP A 215 5.12 1.67 19.38
N LEU A 216 5.87 1.37 18.30
CA LEU A 216 7.27 1.76 18.15
C LEU A 216 7.48 3.28 18.11
N SER A 217 6.60 4.04 17.45
CA SER A 217 6.72 5.49 17.39
C SER A 217 6.52 6.16 18.75
N VAL A 218 5.69 5.58 19.63
CA VAL A 218 5.41 6.15 20.96
C VAL A 218 6.54 5.88 21.96
N ILE A 219 7.11 4.67 21.95
CA ILE A 219 8.07 4.24 22.99
C ILE A 219 9.51 4.60 22.62
N GLY A 220 9.76 4.90 21.34
CA GLY A 220 11.13 4.95 20.80
C GLY A 220 11.73 3.55 20.74
N ALA A 221 12.72 3.36 19.87
CA ALA A 221 13.32 2.06 19.55
C ALA A 221 13.75 1.27 20.80
N SER A 222 12.91 0.35 21.24
CA SER A 222 13.15 -0.46 22.43
C SER A 222 13.48 -1.90 22.05
N LYS A 223 14.54 -2.44 22.66
CA LYS A 223 14.95 -3.85 22.54
C LYS A 223 13.81 -4.82 22.87
N SER A 224 12.82 -4.39 23.64
CA SER A 224 11.61 -5.16 23.98
C SER A 224 10.71 -5.51 22.78
N GLY A 225 10.78 -4.75 21.68
CA GLY A 225 9.99 -5.01 20.47
C GLY A 225 10.53 -6.11 19.55
N PHE A 226 11.66 -6.73 19.86
CA PHE A 226 12.36 -7.62 18.92
C PHE A 226 11.56 -8.83 18.49
N TRP A 227 10.94 -9.53 19.44
CA TRP A 227 10.20 -10.74 19.15
C TRP A 227 9.03 -10.44 18.21
N TRP A 228 8.30 -9.36 18.49
CA TRP A 228 7.26 -8.85 17.60
C TRP A 228 7.79 -8.48 16.22
N TYR A 229 8.92 -7.78 16.15
CA TYR A 229 9.60 -7.49 14.89
C TYR A 229 9.91 -8.77 14.08
N SER A 230 10.46 -9.79 14.73
CA SER A 230 10.84 -11.05 14.09
C SER A 230 9.64 -11.88 13.60
N ILE A 231 8.52 -11.85 14.32
CA ILE A 231 7.29 -12.57 13.95
C ILE A 231 6.51 -11.81 12.86
N LEU A 232 6.55 -10.48 12.87
CA LEU A 232 5.75 -9.64 11.99
C LEU A 232 6.46 -9.27 10.68
N LEU A 233 7.78 -9.10 10.64
CA LEU A 233 8.45 -8.55 9.45
C LEU A 233 9.48 -9.51 8.84
N LEU A 234 10.20 -10.26 9.66
CA LEU A 234 11.19 -11.21 9.17
C LEU A 234 10.53 -12.52 8.72
N ILE A 235 11.07 -13.14 7.67
CA ILE A 235 10.72 -14.51 7.28
C ILE A 235 11.45 -15.46 8.23
N THR A 236 10.74 -15.96 9.23
CA THR A 236 11.12 -17.08 10.09
C THR A 236 10.09 -18.20 9.87
N PRO A 237 10.39 -19.47 10.19
CA PRO A 237 9.50 -20.59 9.86
C PRO A 237 8.07 -20.47 10.40
N VAL A 238 7.84 -19.64 11.43
CA VAL A 238 6.52 -19.43 12.07
C VAL A 238 5.98 -18.02 11.79
N SER A 239 6.68 -17.18 11.03
CA SER A 239 6.27 -15.77 10.87
C SER A 239 5.14 -15.58 9.87
N LEU A 240 4.37 -14.52 10.09
CA LEU A 240 3.25 -14.18 9.22
C LEU A 240 3.69 -13.82 7.77
N PRO A 241 4.79 -13.08 7.52
CA PRO A 241 5.24 -12.78 6.16
C PRO A 241 5.55 -14.00 5.31
N LEU A 242 5.95 -15.13 5.91
CA LEU A 242 6.26 -16.36 5.19
C LEU A 242 5.03 -16.88 4.45
N PHE A 243 3.90 -17.04 5.15
CA PHE A 243 2.66 -17.54 4.55
C PHE A 243 2.14 -16.59 3.47
N TYR A 244 2.23 -15.28 3.68
CA TYR A 244 1.91 -14.28 2.65
C TYR A 244 2.75 -14.50 1.39
N LYS A 245 4.08 -14.53 1.52
CA LYS A 245 4.97 -14.65 0.35
C LYS A 245 4.84 -15.99 -0.35
N LEU A 246 4.60 -17.09 0.37
CA LEU A 246 4.31 -18.38 -0.26
C LEU A 246 3.02 -18.34 -1.07
N SER A 247 1.94 -17.76 -0.52
CA SER A 247 0.68 -17.63 -1.25
C SER A 247 0.82 -16.78 -2.53
N VAL A 248 1.58 -15.68 -2.45
CA VAL A 248 1.89 -14.83 -3.61
C VAL A 248 2.77 -15.56 -4.62
N CYS A 249 3.76 -16.33 -4.17
CA CYS A 249 4.62 -17.13 -5.05
C CYS A 249 3.81 -18.15 -5.86
N VAL A 250 2.87 -18.85 -5.22
CA VAL A 250 1.96 -19.79 -5.90
C VAL A 250 1.12 -19.06 -6.95
N ALA A 251 0.57 -17.88 -6.64
CA ALA A 251 -0.22 -17.13 -7.62
C ALA A 251 0.61 -16.60 -8.80
N ILE A 252 1.83 -16.10 -8.55
CA ILE A 252 2.73 -15.59 -9.59
C ILE A 252 3.31 -16.73 -10.45
N ALA A 253 3.45 -17.95 -9.91
CA ALA A 253 3.96 -19.08 -10.68
C ALA A 253 3.12 -19.39 -11.93
N TYR A 254 1.83 -19.04 -11.92
CA TYR A 254 0.93 -19.18 -13.07
C TYR A 254 1.07 -18.05 -14.12
N SER A 255 1.84 -16.99 -13.83
CA SER A 255 1.97 -15.80 -14.68
C SER A 255 3.11 -15.91 -15.70
N SER A 256 4.32 -15.50 -15.31
CA SER A 256 5.54 -15.56 -16.11
C SER A 256 6.76 -15.78 -15.23
N VAL A 257 7.75 -16.49 -15.77
CA VAL A 257 9.03 -16.74 -15.09
C VAL A 257 9.79 -15.43 -14.83
N TYR A 258 9.66 -14.42 -15.71
CA TYR A 258 10.32 -13.12 -15.56
C TYR A 258 9.82 -12.36 -14.33
N LEU A 259 8.50 -12.30 -14.12
CA LEU A 259 7.92 -11.68 -12.93
C LEU A 259 8.35 -12.40 -11.65
N LEU A 260 8.41 -13.73 -11.69
CA LEU A 260 8.87 -14.53 -10.55
C LEU A 260 10.33 -14.22 -10.19
N LEU A 261 11.24 -14.11 -11.18
CA LEU A 261 12.63 -13.76 -10.93
C LEU A 261 12.78 -12.36 -10.31
N ILE A 262 12.06 -11.37 -10.85
CA ILE A 262 12.08 -10.00 -10.31
C ILE A 262 11.51 -9.98 -8.89
N TRP A 263 10.43 -10.72 -8.64
CA TRP A 263 9.86 -10.86 -7.30
C TRP A 263 10.80 -11.56 -6.31
N CYS A 264 11.59 -12.53 -6.75
CA CYS A 264 12.65 -13.14 -5.93
C CYS A 264 13.73 -12.13 -5.55
N ILE A 265 14.19 -11.31 -6.50
CA ILE A 265 15.17 -10.24 -6.23
C ILE A 265 14.61 -9.25 -5.20
N TYR A 266 13.36 -8.82 -5.38
CA TYR A 266 12.67 -7.96 -4.42
C TYR A 266 12.59 -8.61 -3.04
N SER A 267 12.08 -9.84 -2.95
CA SER A 267 11.91 -10.55 -1.69
C SER A 267 13.22 -10.77 -0.94
N PHE A 268 14.31 -11.01 -1.67
CA PHE A 268 15.65 -11.09 -1.10
C PHE A 268 16.13 -9.73 -0.59
N SER A 269 15.99 -8.67 -1.38
CA SER A 269 16.41 -7.31 -0.99
C SER A 269 15.70 -6.79 0.27
N GLU A 270 14.38 -6.98 0.35
CA GLU A 270 13.55 -6.60 1.49
C GLU A 270 14.00 -7.31 2.76
N GLN A 271 14.17 -8.63 2.70
CA GLN A 271 14.52 -9.42 3.87
C GLN A 271 15.95 -9.19 4.32
N PHE A 272 16.89 -9.06 3.38
CA PHE A 272 18.26 -8.71 3.70
C PHE A 272 18.34 -7.35 4.42
N PHE A 273 17.59 -6.36 3.93
CA PHE A 273 17.50 -5.05 4.57
C PHE A 273 16.93 -5.15 6.00
N LEU A 274 15.81 -5.87 6.18
CA LEU A 274 15.19 -6.07 7.48
C LEU A 274 16.10 -6.85 8.46
N TYR A 275 16.87 -7.84 7.99
CA TYR A 275 17.82 -8.55 8.83
C TYR A 275 18.97 -7.63 9.28
N LYS A 276 19.52 -6.82 8.37
CA LYS A 276 20.56 -5.84 8.70
C LYS A 276 20.06 -4.84 9.75
N LEU A 277 18.89 -4.28 9.51
CA LEU A 277 18.19 -3.34 10.39
C LEU A 277 17.95 -3.94 11.78
N GLY A 278 17.49 -5.19 11.83
CA GLY A 278 17.35 -5.94 13.08
C GLY A 278 18.68 -6.05 13.83
N GLY A 279 19.77 -6.38 13.14
CA GLY A 279 21.11 -6.48 13.73
C GLY A 279 21.66 -5.16 14.26
N ASP A 280 21.46 -4.06 13.54
CA ASP A 280 21.91 -2.72 13.94
C ASP A 280 21.25 -2.27 15.26
N PHE A 281 19.97 -2.61 15.47
CA PHE A 281 19.28 -2.34 16.74
C PHE A 281 19.89 -3.05 17.96
N PHE A 282 20.55 -4.21 17.80
CA PHE A 282 21.16 -4.94 18.93
C PHE A 282 22.63 -4.60 19.17
N TYR A 283 23.40 -4.47 18.09
CA TYR A 283 24.86 -4.54 18.19
C TYR A 283 25.58 -3.22 18.05
N SER A 284 25.09 -2.28 17.23
CA SER A 284 25.91 -1.14 16.85
C SER A 284 25.62 0.15 17.62
N ASN A 285 24.43 0.33 18.22
CA ASN A 285 23.97 1.64 18.75
C ASN A 285 24.17 2.80 17.74
N LEU A 286 24.52 2.49 16.48
CA LEU A 286 24.56 3.41 15.37
C LEU A 286 23.13 3.49 14.90
N TYR A 287 22.35 4.27 15.65
CA TYR A 287 21.12 4.79 15.12
C TYR A 287 21.50 5.48 13.81
N ASN A 288 21.12 4.89 12.67
CA ASN A 288 20.57 5.78 11.66
C ASN A 288 19.47 6.53 12.42
N ASN A 289 19.58 7.85 12.56
CA ASN A 289 18.58 8.67 13.23
C ASN A 289 17.24 8.42 12.54
N TRP A 290 16.47 7.48 13.09
CA TRP A 290 15.15 7.03 12.63
C TRP A 290 14.06 7.57 13.54
N GLY A 291 14.39 8.62 14.31
CA GLY A 291 13.45 9.50 14.97
C GLY A 291 13.66 10.89 14.38
N ASP A 292 12.57 11.44 13.86
CA ASP A 292 12.27 12.85 13.54
C ASP A 292 13.38 13.74 12.93
#